data_AF-A0A9N7UPL4-F1
#
_entry.id   AF-A0A9N7UPL4-F1
#
_cell.length_a   1.000
_cell.length_b   1.000
_cell.length_c   1.000
_cell.angle_alpha   90.00
_cell.angle_beta   90.00
_cell.angle_gamma   90.00
#
_symmetry.space_group_name_H-M   'P 1'
#
loop_
_entity.id
_entity.type
_entity.pdbx_description
1 polymer ?
#
loop_
_entity_poly.entity_id
_entity_poly.type
_entity_poly.pdbx_seq_one_letter_code
_entity_poly.pdbx_strand_id
1 'polypeptide(L)'
;MYYLLQQKFTGSDWHRMSMQKLEACPAAMESLGVPPLKVYNIHLTDRHNRVDQDTAQIKIHVAGSKTGGCLYTSSVRDCNTNSWSLEQAVLNLRGGQTINLLSPPSAVAAPQTQAAGQTRGLETGHWS
;
A
#
# COMPACT_ATOMS: atom_id res chain seq x y z
N MET A 1 17.11 0.78 25.09
CA MET A 1 16.09 1.83 24.87
C MET A 1 15.25 1.63 23.61
N TYR A 2 15.79 1.10 22.50
CA TYR A 2 15.04 0.94 21.24
C TYR A 2 13.88 -0.07 21.28
N TYR A 3 13.96 -1.11 22.12
CA TYR A 3 12.95 -2.17 22.18
C TYR A 3 11.54 -1.68 22.56
N LEU A 4 11.42 -0.84 23.60
CA LEU A 4 10.12 -0.32 24.03
C LEU A 4 9.47 0.55 22.95
N LEU A 5 10.28 1.31 22.21
CA LEU A 5 9.80 2.14 21.12
C LEU A 5 9.35 1.29 19.92
N GLN A 6 10.08 0.21 19.60
CA GLN A 6 9.63 -0.78 18.62
C GLN A 6 8.29 -1.40 19.03
N GLN A 7 8.14 -1.83 20.29
CA GLN A 7 6.87 -2.38 20.78
C GLN A 7 5.71 -1.39 20.63
N LYS A 8 5.92 -0.11 20.96
CA LYS A 8 4.92 0.94 20.77
C LYS A 8 4.51 1.09 19.30
N PHE A 9 5.48 1.04 18.38
CA PHE A 9 5.19 1.17 16.96
C PHE A 9 4.49 -0.06 16.40
N THR A 10 4.95 -1.27 16.72
CA THR A 10 4.29 -2.51 16.29
C THR A 10 2.86 -2.61 16.83
N GLY A 11 2.60 -2.05 18.01
CA GLY A 11 1.27 -1.98 18.64
C GLY A 11 0.40 -0.81 18.20
N SER A 12 0.87 0.08 17.33
CA SER A 12 0.10 1.23 16.87
C SER A 12 -0.97 0.85 15.85
N ASP A 13 -2.04 1.65 15.75
CA ASP A 13 -3.13 1.38 14.81
C ASP A 13 -2.67 1.43 13.36
N TRP A 14 -1.89 2.44 12.97
CA TRP A 14 -1.38 2.53 11.60
C TRP A 14 -0.53 1.33 11.22
N HIS A 15 0.27 0.77 12.16
CA HIS A 15 1.07 -0.43 11.90
C HIS A 15 0.16 -1.64 11.72
N ARG A 16 -0.77 -1.85 12.66
CA ARG A 16 -1.74 -2.96 12.62
C ARG A 16 -2.57 -2.93 11.34
N MET A 17 -3.09 -1.77 10.95
CA MET A 17 -3.87 -1.60 9.72
C MET A 17 -3.04 -1.87 8.47
N SER A 18 -1.78 -1.43 8.45
CA SER A 18 -0.84 -1.70 7.36
C SER A 18 -0.64 -3.22 7.16
N MET A 19 -0.43 -3.94 8.27
CA MET A 19 -0.26 -5.40 8.23
C MET A 19 -1.53 -6.13 7.82
N GLN A 20 -2.70 -5.73 8.36
CA GLN A 20 -3.99 -6.29 7.97
C GLN A 20 -4.26 -6.11 6.47
N LYS A 21 -3.93 -4.94 5.90
CA LYS A 21 -4.13 -4.69 4.48
C LYS A 21 -3.17 -5.51 3.60
N LEU A 22 -1.94 -5.72 4.06
CA LEU A 22 -0.99 -6.61 3.39
C LEU A 22 -1.49 -8.06 3.38
N GLU A 23 -1.90 -8.56 4.54
CA GLU A 23 -2.40 -9.94 4.69
C GLU A 23 -3.69 -10.19 3.92
N ALA A 24 -4.56 -9.18 3.81
CA ALA A 24 -5.79 -9.24 3.04
C ALA A 24 -5.58 -9.11 1.52
N CYS A 25 -4.35 -8.95 1.02
CA CYS A 25 -4.04 -8.82 -0.40
C CYS A 25 -3.40 -10.11 -0.96
N PRO A 26 -4.17 -10.99 -1.63
CA PRO A 26 -3.65 -12.27 -2.13
C PRO A 26 -2.45 -12.10 -3.07
N ALA A 27 -2.50 -11.11 -3.98
CA ALA A 27 -1.42 -10.86 -4.93
C ALA A 27 -0.10 -10.50 -4.23
N ALA A 28 -0.15 -9.72 -3.14
CA ALA A 28 1.03 -9.38 -2.36
C ALA A 28 1.57 -10.58 -1.58
N MET A 29 0.67 -11.34 -0.93
CA MET A 29 1.01 -12.53 -0.16
C MET A 29 1.62 -13.61 -1.06
N GLU A 30 1.05 -13.86 -2.25
CA GLU A 30 1.57 -14.81 -3.22
C GLU A 30 2.95 -14.39 -3.76
N SER A 31 3.13 -13.09 -4.03
CA SER A 31 4.40 -12.53 -4.52
C SER A 31 5.51 -12.67 -3.46
N LEU A 32 5.18 -12.45 -2.19
CA LEU A 32 6.12 -12.67 -1.07
C LEU A 32 6.39 -14.17 -0.83
N GLY A 33 5.46 -15.04 -1.18
CA GLY A 33 5.55 -16.48 -0.92
C GLY A 33 5.32 -16.80 0.55
N VAL A 34 4.26 -16.27 1.13
CA VAL A 34 3.88 -16.52 2.54
C VAL A 34 2.77 -17.58 2.61
N PRO A 35 2.68 -18.35 3.71
CA PRO A 35 3.47 -18.28 4.96
C PRO A 35 4.87 -18.96 4.92
N PRO A 36 5.81 -18.57 5.82
CA PRO A 36 5.67 -17.56 6.87
C PRO A 36 5.98 -16.13 6.40
N LEU A 37 5.20 -15.16 6.88
CA LEU A 37 5.48 -13.73 6.74
C LEU A 37 6.39 -13.28 7.88
N LYS A 38 7.57 -12.74 7.54
CA LYS A 38 8.49 -12.10 8.49
C LYS A 38 8.35 -10.60 8.39
N VAL A 39 8.11 -9.95 9.54
CA VAL A 39 8.09 -8.49 9.69
C VAL A 39 9.30 -8.09 10.52
N TYR A 40 10.11 -7.18 10.00
CA TYR A 40 11.31 -6.70 10.68
C TYR A 40 11.02 -5.43 11.47
N ASN A 41 11.91 -5.11 12.41
CA ASN A 41 11.85 -3.89 13.18
C ASN A 41 11.90 -2.65 12.27
N ILE A 42 11.14 -1.61 12.64
CA ILE A 42 11.10 -0.36 11.89
C ILE A 42 12.40 0.39 12.11
N HIS A 43 13.08 0.79 11.04
CA HIS A 43 14.31 1.59 11.15
C HIS A 43 13.98 3.03 11.53
N LEU A 44 14.04 3.36 12.81
CA LEU A 44 13.54 4.65 13.33
C LEU A 44 14.24 5.89 12.77
N THR A 45 15.46 5.73 12.27
CA THR A 45 16.26 6.80 11.65
C THR A 45 16.12 6.84 10.12
N ASP A 46 15.32 5.95 9.52
CA ASP A 46 15.06 5.98 8.08
C ASP A 46 14.31 7.27 7.72
N ARG A 47 14.81 7.98 6.71
CA ARG A 47 14.26 9.26 6.24
C ARG A 47 12.80 9.19 5.77
N HIS A 48 12.30 8.00 5.45
CA HIS A 48 10.90 7.79 5.05
C HIS A 48 9.97 7.60 6.25
N ASN A 49 10.53 7.45 7.46
CA ASN A 49 9.77 7.27 8.67
C ASN A 49 9.54 8.62 9.34
N ARG A 50 8.29 9.02 9.44
CA ARG A 50 7.85 10.24 10.12
C ARG A 50 6.51 9.98 10.77
N VAL A 51 6.42 10.20 12.08
CA VAL A 51 5.17 10.14 12.83
C VAL A 51 5.04 11.45 13.58
N ASP A 52 3.93 12.13 13.34
CA ASP A 52 3.51 13.30 14.11
C ASP A 52 2.11 13.05 14.69
N GLN A 53 1.48 14.12 15.17
CA GLN A 53 0.18 14.03 15.84
C GLN A 53 -0.94 13.60 14.88
N ASP A 54 -0.84 14.00 13.62
CA ASP A 54 -1.93 13.90 12.64
C ASP A 54 -1.61 12.93 11.50
N THR A 55 -0.33 12.65 11.26
CA THR A 55 0.12 11.78 10.17
C THR A 55 1.16 10.76 10.62
N ALA A 56 1.16 9.60 9.96
CA ALA A 56 2.14 8.55 10.16
C ALA A 56 2.57 7.98 8.81
N GLN A 57 3.82 8.23 8.43
CA GLN A 57 4.48 7.67 7.26
C GLN A 57 5.53 6.69 7.72
N ILE A 58 5.40 5.43 7.33
CA ILE A 58 6.24 4.35 7.83
C ILE A 58 6.62 3.39 6.71
N LYS A 59 7.88 2.98 6.74
CA LYS A 59 8.48 1.93 5.95
C LYS A 59 8.67 0.69 6.83
N ILE A 60 7.93 -0.36 6.51
CA ILE A 60 7.95 -1.65 7.19
C ILE A 60 8.67 -2.65 6.29
N HIS A 61 9.77 -3.22 6.77
CA HIS A 61 10.46 -4.28 6.04
C HIS A 61 9.75 -5.61 6.26
N VAL A 62 9.44 -6.29 5.15
CA VAL A 62 8.73 -7.58 5.15
C VAL A 62 9.43 -8.60 4.26
N ALA A 63 9.34 -9.88 4.59
CA ALA A 63 9.85 -10.96 3.75
C ALA A 63 9.00 -12.24 3.86
N GLY A 64 8.88 -12.95 2.74
CA GLY A 64 8.38 -14.32 2.70
C GLY A 64 9.44 -15.29 2.17
N SER A 65 9.02 -16.46 1.73
CA SER A 65 9.93 -17.50 1.22
C SER A 65 10.47 -17.20 -0.18
N LYS A 66 9.71 -16.48 -1.02
CA LYS A 66 10.10 -16.15 -2.41
C LYS A 66 10.94 -14.90 -2.48
N THR A 67 10.52 -13.84 -1.78
CA THR A 67 11.20 -12.54 -1.85
C THR A 67 10.92 -11.69 -0.60
N GLY A 68 11.67 -10.59 -0.50
CA GLY A 68 11.45 -9.54 0.48
C GLY A 68 11.13 -8.20 -0.16
N GLY A 69 10.68 -7.27 0.67
CA GLY A 69 10.28 -5.94 0.23
C GLY A 69 10.17 -4.94 1.36
N CYS A 70 9.80 -3.72 0.97
CA CYS A 70 9.45 -2.64 1.88
C CYS A 70 8.00 -2.27 1.63
N LEU A 71 7.17 -2.34 2.66
CA LEU A 71 5.82 -1.79 2.67
C LEU A 71 5.91 -0.32 3.10
N TYR A 72 5.57 0.59 2.21
CA TYR A 72 5.46 2.02 2.48
C TYR A 72 4.00 2.36 2.75
N THR A 73 3.72 2.91 3.93
CA THR A 73 2.38 3.32 4.31
C THR A 73 2.32 4.77 4.74
N SER A 74 1.17 5.39 4.47
CA SER A 74 0.80 6.70 4.99
C SER A 74 -0.58 6.59 5.62
N SER A 75 -0.71 7.07 6.84
CA SER A 75 -1.95 7.11 7.59
C SER A 75 -2.19 8.51 8.13
N VAL A 76 -3.46 8.88 8.20
CA VAL A 76 -3.91 10.14 8.80
C VAL A 76 -4.79 9.85 10.00
N ARG A 77 -4.73 10.73 10.98
CA ARG A 77 -5.58 10.69 12.16
C ARG A 77 -6.74 11.66 11.96
N ASP A 78 -7.96 11.16 12.16
CA ASP A 78 -9.14 12.01 12.26
C ASP A 78 -9.10 12.75 13.60
N CYS A 79 -9.10 14.08 13.57
CA CYS A 79 -9.01 14.92 14.77
C CYS A 79 -10.28 14.90 15.63
N ASN A 80 -11.43 14.55 15.06
CA ASN A 80 -12.72 14.51 15.77
C ASN A 80 -12.90 13.18 16.51
N THR A 81 -12.51 12.07 15.88
CA THR A 81 -12.68 10.72 16.45
C THR A 81 -11.41 10.17 17.08
N ASN A 82 -10.27 10.83 16.87
CA ASN A 82 -8.94 10.37 17.26
C ASN A 82 -8.58 8.99 16.69
N SER A 83 -9.20 8.59 15.56
CA SER A 83 -8.96 7.30 14.90
C SER A 83 -7.98 7.44 13.74
N TRP A 84 -7.14 6.43 13.55
CA TRP A 84 -6.24 6.36 12.39
C TRP A 84 -6.92 5.71 11.18
N SER A 85 -6.62 6.26 10.00
CA SER A 85 -7.06 5.76 8.69
C SER A 85 -5.86 5.62 7.76
N LEU A 86 -5.79 4.51 7.02
CA LEU A 86 -4.71 4.21 6.08
C LEU A 86 -5.03 4.85 4.72
N GLU A 87 -4.24 5.84 4.29
CA GLU A 87 -4.42 6.55 3.01
C GLU A 87 -3.59 5.97 1.87
N GLN A 88 -2.43 5.41 2.20
CA GLN A 88 -1.54 4.79 1.23
C GLN A 88 -0.95 3.52 1.81
N ALA A 89 -0.89 2.47 0.99
CA ALA A 89 -0.16 1.25 1.32
C ALA A 89 0.39 0.63 0.03
N VAL A 90 1.70 0.70 -0.14
CA VAL A 90 2.39 0.26 -1.36
C VAL A 90 3.54 -0.67 -0.99
N LEU A 91 3.50 -1.89 -1.51
CA LEU A 91 4.55 -2.89 -1.32
C LEU A 91 5.54 -2.83 -2.49
N ASN A 92 6.79 -2.48 -2.19
CA ASN A 92 7.90 -2.54 -3.14
C ASN A 92 8.69 -3.81 -2.91
N LEU A 93 8.65 -4.73 -3.87
CA LEU A 93 9.39 -5.98 -3.84
C LEU A 93 10.82 -5.77 -4.35
N ARG A 94 11.76 -6.59 -3.89
CA ARG A 94 13.18 -6.51 -4.33
C ARG A 94 13.35 -6.69 -5.85
N GLY A 95 12.42 -7.39 -6.51
CA GLY A 95 12.42 -7.57 -7.97
C GLY A 95 11.95 -6.36 -8.78
N GLY A 96 11.69 -5.21 -8.15
CA GLY A 96 11.22 -3.99 -8.81
C GLY A 96 9.69 -3.93 -9.00
N GLN A 97 8.99 -5.05 -8.83
CA GLN A 97 7.53 -5.08 -8.82
C GLN A 97 6.97 -4.28 -7.62
N THR A 98 5.94 -3.49 -7.89
CA THR A 98 5.24 -2.67 -6.91
C THR A 98 3.76 -3.04 -6.89
N ILE A 99 3.19 -3.21 -5.69
CA ILE A 99 1.78 -3.58 -5.51
C ILE A 99 1.11 -2.54 -4.61
N ASN A 100 0.08 -1.86 -5.13
CA ASN A 100 -0.76 -0.98 -4.32
C ASN A 100 -1.78 -1.84 -3.56
N LEU A 101 -1.76 -1.83 -2.23
CA LEU A 101 -2.63 -2.67 -1.41
C LEU A 101 -4.04 -2.09 -1.24
N LEU A 102 -4.22 -0.78 -1.44
CA LEU A 102 -5.54 -0.13 -1.39
C LEU A 102 -6.31 -0.31 -2.70
N SER A 103 -5.60 -0.41 -3.81
CA SER A 103 -6.14 -0.73 -5.12
C SER A 103 -5.29 -1.84 -5.76
N PRO A 104 -5.37 -3.07 -5.23
CA PRO A 104 -4.58 -4.18 -5.77
C PRO A 104 -5.00 -4.42 -7.21
N PRO A 105 -4.05 -4.77 -8.10
CA PRO A 105 -4.40 -5.20 -9.43
C PRO A 105 -5.33 -6.40 -9.26
N SER A 106 -6.61 -6.24 -9.64
CA SER A 106 -7.56 -7.35 -9.65
C SER A 106 -6.88 -8.52 -10.35
N ALA A 107 -7.00 -9.72 -9.79
CA ALA A 107 -6.38 -10.95 -10.28
C ALA A 107 -6.88 -11.40 -11.68
N VAL A 108 -7.44 -10.50 -12.46
CA VAL A 108 -7.92 -10.66 -13.83
C VAL A 108 -7.61 -9.37 -14.58
N ALA A 109 -6.45 -9.34 -15.24
CA ALA A 109 -6.20 -8.42 -16.31
C ALA A 109 -7.17 -8.74 -17.47
N ALA A 110 -8.33 -8.10 -17.48
CA ALA A 110 -8.96 -7.73 -18.74
C ALA A 110 -8.36 -6.37 -19.13
N PRO A 111 -7.87 -6.19 -20.37
CA PRO A 111 -7.26 -4.94 -20.79
C PRO A 111 -8.27 -3.81 -20.66
N GLN A 112 -7.99 -2.85 -19.78
CA GLN A 112 -8.70 -1.58 -19.76
C GLN A 112 -8.27 -0.82 -21.01
N THR A 113 -9.07 -0.92 -22.06
CA THR A 113 -9.01 -0.03 -23.22
C THR A 113 -9.13 1.40 -22.73
N GLN A 114 -8.00 2.10 -22.70
CA GLN A 114 -7.93 3.54 -22.63
C GLN A 114 -8.50 4.08 -23.96
N ALA A 115 -9.80 4.37 -24.00
CA ALA A 115 -10.36 5.21 -25.04
C ALA A 115 -10.16 6.67 -24.63
N ALA A 116 -8.93 7.14 -24.84
CA ALA A 116 -8.67 8.56 -25.03
C ALA A 116 -9.25 8.98 -26.39
N GLY A 117 -9.76 10.21 -26.48
CA GLY A 117 -9.82 10.91 -27.76
C GLY A 117 -11.19 11.42 -28.18
N GLN A 118 -11.41 12.67 -27.84
CA GLN A 118 -12.38 13.59 -28.45
C GLN A 118 -12.24 13.73 -29.97
N THR A 119 -13.39 14.03 -30.59
CA THR A 119 -13.67 14.91 -31.76
C THR A 119 -13.64 14.40 -33.21
N ARG A 120 -14.62 14.96 -33.94
CA ARG A 120 -14.87 15.04 -35.40
C ARG A 120 -15.37 13.74 -36.04
N GLY A 121 -16.44 13.72 -36.84
CA GLY A 121 -17.20 14.74 -37.55
C GLY A 121 -17.71 14.11 -38.85
N LEU A 122 -18.81 14.63 -39.42
CA LEU A 122 -19.50 14.21 -40.66
C LEU A 122 -20.28 12.88 -40.52
N GLU A 123 -21.50 12.70 -41.04
CA GLU A 123 -22.05 13.18 -42.31
C GLU A 123 -23.59 13.04 -42.35
N THR A 124 -24.26 14.01 -42.99
CA THR A 124 -25.46 13.96 -43.87
C THR A 124 -26.69 13.08 -43.54
N GLY A 125 -27.94 13.49 -43.77
CA GLY A 125 -28.41 14.45 -44.75
C GLY A 125 -29.92 14.74 -44.69
N HIS A 126 -30.29 15.71 -45.52
CA HIS A 126 -31.63 16.22 -45.82
C HIS A 126 -32.26 15.42 -46.98
N TRP A 127 -33.54 15.70 -47.30
CA TRP A 127 -34.39 15.15 -48.39
C TRP A 127 -35.00 13.76 -48.08
N SER A 128 -36.32 13.52 -48.05
CA SER A 128 -37.49 14.17 -48.65
C SER A 128 -38.73 14.05 -47.74
#